data_AF-A0A7X0RUL7-F1
#
_entry.id   AF-A0A7X0RUL7-F1
#
_cell.length_a   1.000
_cell.length_b   1.000
_cell.length_c   1.000
_cell.angle_alpha   90.00
_cell.angle_beta   90.00
_cell.angle_gamma   90.00
#
_symmetry.space_group_name_H-M   'P 1'
#
loop_
_entity.id
_entity.type
_entity.pdbx_description
1 polymer ?
#
loop_
_entity_poly.entity_id
_entity_poly.type
_entity_poly.pdbx_seq_one_letter_code
_entity_poly.pdbx_strand_id
1 'polypeptide(L)' 'MRLMGKLFAQPVEKSIQPIIRLMDNPLPQPLIAWDRNKPVDLSIDSLQPAKAQRLFELTKHLIAE' A
#
# COMPACT_ATOMS: atom_id res chain seq x y z
N MET A 1 2.62 4.10 22.38
CA MET A 1 2.48 3.09 21.30
C MET A 1 1.31 2.12 21.49
N ARG A 2 1.20 1.38 22.61
CA ARG A 2 0.13 0.37 22.80
C ARG A 2 -1.31 0.93 22.72
N LEU A 3 -1.55 2.15 23.22
CA LEU A 3 -2.88 2.79 23.11
C LEU A 3 -3.24 3.16 21.67
N MET A 4 -2.33 3.79 20.92
CA MET A 4 -2.54 4.13 19.50
C MET A 4 -2.82 2.90 18.66
N GLY A 5 -2.09 1.79 18.89
CA GLY A 5 -2.33 0.53 18.19
C GLY A 5 -3.77 0.03 18.38
N LYS A 6 -4.34 0.13 19.58
CA LYS A 6 -5.73 -0.29 19.83
C LYS A 6 -6.77 0.62 19.16
N LEU A 7 -6.47 1.90 18.98
CA LEU A 7 -7.39 2.89 18.40
C LEU A 7 -7.38 2.88 16.87
N PHE A 8 -6.23 2.61 16.25
CA PHE A 8 -6.05 2.75 14.80
C PHE A 8 -5.83 1.42 14.07
N ALA A 9 -5.43 0.35 14.77
CA ALA A 9 -5.25 -0.95 14.13
C ALA A 9 -6.58 -1.73 14.05
N GLN A 10 -6.62 -2.68 13.14
CA GLN A 10 -7.71 -3.63 12.96
C GLN A 10 -7.16 -5.06 13.02
N PRO A 11 -7.97 -6.04 13.46
CA PRO A 11 -7.62 -7.45 13.37
C PRO A 11 -7.23 -7.86 11.94
N VAL A 12 -6.32 -8.83 11.82
CA VAL A 12 -5.82 -9.31 10.52
C VAL A 12 -6.97 -9.86 9.67
N GLU A 13 -7.87 -10.60 10.31
CA GLU A 13 -9.03 -11.24 9.68
C GLU A 13 -9.94 -10.21 9.01
N LYS A 14 -10.02 -8.99 9.55
CA LYS A 14 -10.78 -7.89 8.94
C LYS A 14 -9.99 -7.16 7.86
N SER A 15 -8.68 -7.01 8.08
CA SER A 15 -7.78 -6.27 7.18
C SER A 15 -7.60 -6.97 5.83
N ILE A 16 -7.66 -8.30 5.81
CA ILE A 16 -7.42 -9.10 4.60
C ILE A 16 -8.64 -9.19 3.68
N GLN A 17 -9.86 -9.09 4.22
CA GLN A 17 -11.11 -9.26 3.45
C GLN A 17 -11.20 -8.36 2.21
N PRO A 18 -10.81 -7.07 2.25
CA PRO A 18 -10.88 -6.23 1.07
C PRO A 18 -9.98 -6.69 -0.08
N ILE A 19 -8.80 -7.23 0.24
CA ILE A 19 -7.85 -7.73 -0.75
C ILE A 19 -8.39 -9.02 -1.37
N ILE A 20 -8.94 -9.94 -0.56
CA ILE A 20 -9.58 -11.17 -1.07
C ILE A 20 -10.71 -10.82 -2.05
N ARG A 21 -11.59 -9.88 -1.68
CA ARG A 21 -12.70 -9.45 -2.55
C ARG A 21 -12.20 -8.82 -3.86
N LEU A 22 -11.12 -8.04 -3.81
CA LEU A 22 -10.50 -7.46 -5.00
C LEU A 22 -9.91 -8.53 -5.91
N MET A 23 -9.34 -9.59 -5.35
CA MET A 23 -8.84 -10.73 -6.13
C MET A 23 -9.97 -11.54 -6.76
N ASP A 24 -11.06 -11.77 -6.04
CA ASP A 24 -12.24 -12.48 -6.55
C ASP A 24 -12.96 -11.67 -7.65
N ASN A 25 -12.91 -10.34 -7.57
CA ASN A 25 -13.58 -9.43 -8.50
C ASN A 25 -12.61 -8.30 -8.92
N PRO A 26 -11.64 -8.59 -9.81
CA PRO A 26 -10.64 -7.61 -10.21
C PRO A 26 -11.26 -6.47 -11.02
N LEU A 27 -10.70 -5.27 -10.88
CA LEU A 27 -11.03 -4.17 -11.77
C LEU A 27 -10.50 -4.45 -13.19
N PRO A 28 -11.22 -4.03 -14.24
CA PRO A 28 -10.84 -4.34 -15.63
C PRO A 28 -9.59 -3.57 -16.12
N GLN A 29 -9.13 -2.57 -15.37
CA GLN A 29 -7.95 -1.79 -15.73
C GLN A 29 -6.66 -2.52 -15.33
N PRO A 30 -5.58 -2.42 -16.14
CA PRO A 30 -4.36 -3.20 -15.92
C PRO A 30 -3.50 -2.73 -14.73
N LEU A 31 -3.58 -1.46 -14.35
CA LEU A 31 -2.85 -0.89 -13.21
C LEU A 31 -3.83 -0.21 -12.25
N ILE A 32 -3.78 -0.63 -10.99
CA ILE A 32 -4.59 -0.07 -9.90
C ILE A 32 -3.69 0.29 -8.73
N ALA A 33 -4.11 1.30 -7.96
CA ALA A 33 -3.70 1.48 -6.59
C ALA A 33 -4.95 1.36 -5.72
N TRP A 34 -4.81 0.70 -4.57
CA TRP A 34 -5.94 0.32 -3.73
C TRP A 34 -5.59 0.46 -2.26
N ASP A 35 -6.38 1.20 -1.50
CA ASP A 35 -6.27 1.32 -0.05
C ASP A 35 -7.53 0.77 0.60
N ARG A 36 -7.39 -0.38 1.28
CA ARG A 36 -8.46 -1.11 1.96
C ARG A 36 -9.63 -1.37 1.02
N ASN A 37 -10.66 -0.52 1.03
CA ASN A 37 -11.88 -0.69 0.23
C ASN A 37 -12.03 0.37 -0.86
N LYS A 38 -10.97 1.13 -1.18
CA LYS A 38 -11.07 2.30 -2.06
C LYS A 38 -9.97 2.30 -3.12
N PRO A 39 -10.31 2.66 -4.37
CA PRO A 39 -9.29 3.00 -5.35
C PRO A 39 -8.54 4.24 -4.89
N VAL A 40 -7.25 4.28 -5.21
CA VAL A 40 -6.36 5.41 -4.96
C VAL A 40 -6.00 6.02 -6.31
N ASP A 41 -5.99 7.35 -6.36
CA ASP A 41 -5.55 8.07 -7.54
C ASP A 41 -4.07 7.79 -7.82
N LEU A 42 -3.75 7.35 -9.03
CA LEU A 42 -2.38 7.06 -9.45
C LEU A 42 -1.52 8.32 -9.59
N SER A 43 -2.12 9.51 -9.62
CA SER A 43 -1.42 10.79 -9.71
C SER A 43 -0.81 11.25 -8.39
N ILE A 44 -1.13 10.58 -7.27
CA ILE A 44 -0.62 11.01 -5.96
C ILE A 44 0.91 10.97 -5.92
N ASP A 45 1.45 11.92 -5.19
CA ASP A 45 2.87 12.18 -5.07
C ASP A 45 3.69 10.95 -4.60
N SER A 46 3.13 10.10 -3.74
CA SER A 46 3.79 8.87 -3.26
C SER A 46 3.90 7.75 -4.30
N LEU A 47 3.17 7.85 -5.43
CA LEU A 47 3.22 6.88 -6.52
C LEU A 47 4.04 7.38 -7.71
N GLN A 48 4.74 8.51 -7.57
CA GLN A 48 5.57 9.09 -8.63
C GLN A 48 6.83 8.23 -8.86
N PRO A 49 7.14 7.84 -10.12
CA PRO A 49 8.28 6.96 -10.44
C PRO A 49 9.62 7.47 -9.90
N ALA A 50 9.86 8.78 -9.95
CA ALA A 50 11.09 9.40 -9.44
C ALA A 50 11.29 9.16 -7.93
N LYS A 51 10.20 9.09 -7.15
CA LYS A 51 10.29 8.80 -5.70
C LYS A 51 10.58 7.34 -5.44
N ALA A 52 10.02 6.45 -6.25
CA ALA A 52 10.34 5.03 -6.20
C ALA A 52 11.83 4.79 -6.49
N GLN A 53 12.38 5.44 -7.53
CA GLN A 53 13.81 5.37 -7.84
C GLN A 53 14.67 5.90 -6.69
N ARG A 54 14.31 7.06 -6.13
CA ARG A 54 15.02 7.63 -4.98
C ARG A 54 15.02 6.69 -3.78
N LEU A 55 13.87 6.09 -3.46
CA LEU A 55 13.75 5.13 -2.36
C LEU A 55 14.62 3.89 -2.61
N PHE A 56 14.66 3.39 -3.84
CA PHE A 56 15.49 2.25 -4.23
C PHE A 56 16.98 2.53 -4.00
N GLU A 57 17.50 3.67 -4.47
CA GLU A 57 18.91 4.02 -4.29
C GLU A 57 19.28 4.18 -2.81
N LEU A 58 18.42 4.85 -2.03
CA LEU A 58 18.63 4.99 -0.58
C LEU A 58 18.65 3.63 0.12
N THR A 59 17.71 2.74 -0.22
CA THR A 59 17.64 1.41 0.37
C THR A 59 18.88 0.57 0.01
N LYS A 60 19.32 0.66 -1.25
CA LYS A 60 20.55 0.00 -1.72
C LYS A 60 21.78 0.48 -0.96
N HIS A 61 21.89 1.79 -0.72
CA HIS A 61 22.99 2.35 0.06
C HIS A 61 22.99 1.83 1.51
N LEU A 62 21.83 1.83 2.18
CA LEU A 62 21.70 1.39 3.58
C LEU A 62 21.99 -0.10 3.79
N ILE A 63 21.70 -0.95 2.79
CA ILE A 63 21.97 -2.40 2.88
C ILE A 63 23.44 -2.73 2.58
N ALA A 64 24.16 -1.83 1.92
CA ALA A 64 25.57 -2.01 1.59
C ALA A 64 26.53 -1.59 2.73
N GLU A 65 26.01 -0.98 3.79
CA GLU A 65 26.72 -0.69 5.05
C GLU A 65 26.67 -1.89 6.01
#